data_AF-A0A2V7MHP7-F1
#
_entry.id   AF-A0A2V7MHP7-F1
#
_cell.length_a   1.000
_cell.length_b   1.000
_cell.length_c   1.000
_cell.angle_alpha   90.00
_cell.angle_beta   90.00
_cell.angle_gamma   90.00
#
_symmetry.space_group_name_H-M   'P 1'
#
loop_
_entity.id
_entity.type
_entity.pdbx_description
1 polymer ?
#
loop_
_entity_poly.entity_id
_entity_poly.type
_entity_poly.pdbx_seq_one_letter_code
_entity_poly.pdbx_strand_id
1 'polypeptide(L)'
;MIFRPLTWQRIAVVLAALNFAAAGFAIAEAEPLHAAAHVGLALGFGWWAQHLRQRRRDDELHDEMRDTLQSPLERLQALEGDVTRVQQELNEVQERLDFAERMLTQRQDPPPGRLGPER
;
A
#
# COMPACT_ATOMS: atom_id res chain seq x y z
N MET A 1 -6.76 -21.92 16.12
CA MET A 1 -5.49 -22.56 15.71
C MET A 1 -4.88 -21.72 14.59
N ILE A 2 -3.62 -21.31 14.74
CA ILE A 2 -2.98 -20.34 13.83
C ILE A 2 -2.56 -21.06 12.55
N PHE A 3 -3.33 -20.90 11.47
CA PHE A 3 -2.96 -21.40 10.14
C PHE A 3 -1.75 -20.61 9.62
N ARG A 4 -0.54 -21.15 9.81
CA ARG A 4 0.68 -20.60 9.21
C ARG A 4 0.90 -21.25 7.83
N PRO A 5 0.60 -20.57 6.72
CA PRO A 5 0.66 -21.18 5.38
C PRO A 5 2.08 -21.66 5.01
N LEU A 6 3.13 -21.02 5.55
CA LEU A 6 4.52 -21.43 5.33
C LEU A 6 4.85 -22.80 5.95
N THR A 7 4.29 -23.12 7.14
CA THR A 7 4.51 -24.42 7.77
C THR A 7 3.77 -25.53 7.03
N TRP A 8 2.56 -25.25 6.56
CA TRP A 8 1.76 -26.21 5.80
C TRP A 8 2.35 -26.54 4.42
N GLN A 9 2.93 -25.55 3.72
CA GLN A 9 3.63 -25.81 2.46
C GLN A 9 4.83 -26.74 2.68
N ARG A 10 5.63 -26.53 3.72
CA ARG A 10 6.78 -27.40 4.05
C ARG A 10 6.32 -28.81 4.40
N ILE A 11 5.27 -28.94 5.22
CA ILE A 11 4.69 -30.24 5.58
C ILE A 11 4.23 -31.00 4.34
N ALA A 12 3.52 -30.33 3.41
CA ALA A 12 3.06 -30.95 2.17
C ALA A 12 4.22 -31.42 1.27
N VAL A 13 5.30 -30.63 1.16
CA VAL A 13 6.50 -31.03 0.40
C VAL A 13 7.18 -32.26 1.00
N VAL A 14 7.33 -32.28 2.33
CA VAL A 14 7.93 -33.44 3.04
C VAL A 14 7.07 -34.69 2.85
N LEU A 15 5.75 -34.57 2.98
CA LEU A 15 4.82 -35.68 2.76
C LEU A 15 4.86 -36.19 1.31
N ALA A 16 4.95 -35.31 0.33
CA ALA A 16 5.10 -35.69 -1.07
C ALA A 16 6.40 -36.47 -1.31
N ALA A 17 7.53 -35.99 -0.78
CA ALA A 17 8.82 -36.65 -0.90
C ALA A 17 8.83 -38.03 -0.23
N LEU A 18 8.26 -38.14 0.97
CA LEU A 18 8.16 -39.41 1.70
C LEU A 18 7.31 -40.43 0.94
N ASN A 19 6.19 -39.99 0.36
CA ASN A 19 5.33 -40.86 -0.45
C ASN A 19 6.02 -41.29 -1.75
N PHE A 20 6.77 -40.40 -2.40
CA PHE A 20 7.52 -40.76 -3.60
C PHE A 20 8.61 -41.81 -3.30
N ALA A 21 9.32 -41.68 -2.17
CA ALA A 21 10.28 -42.68 -1.72
C ALA A 21 9.60 -44.03 -1.44
N ALA A 22 8.46 -44.02 -0.74
CA ALA A 22 7.69 -45.24 -0.45
C ALA A 22 7.18 -45.93 -1.72
N ALA A 23 6.75 -45.17 -2.74
CA ALA A 23 6.41 -45.73 -4.05
C ALA A 23 7.59 -46.46 -4.70
N GLY A 24 8.80 -45.88 -4.62
CA GLY A 24 10.02 -46.50 -5.15
C GLY A 24 10.33 -47.85 -4.50
N PHE A 25 10.17 -47.96 -3.17
CA PHE A 25 10.33 -49.22 -2.44
C PHE A 25 9.26 -50.25 -2.84
N ALA A 26 7.98 -49.86 -2.92
CA ALA A 26 6.89 -50.77 -3.30
C ALA A 26 7.01 -51.30 -4.75
N ILE A 27 7.54 -50.48 -5.67
CA ILE A 27 7.86 -50.92 -7.04
C ILE A 27 8.99 -51.95 -7.03
N ALA A 28 10.03 -51.74 -6.20
CA ALA A 28 11.14 -52.67 -6.06
C ALA A 28 10.71 -54.03 -5.49
N GLU A 29 9.65 -54.07 -4.69
CA GLU A 29 9.04 -55.28 -4.12
C GLU A 29 7.98 -55.93 -5.02
N ALA A 30 7.75 -55.41 -6.24
CA ALA A 30 6.75 -55.87 -7.20
C ALA A 30 5.29 -55.82 -6.67
N GLU A 31 4.96 -54.82 -5.84
CA GLU A 31 3.60 -54.56 -5.34
C GLU A 31 2.95 -53.37 -6.05
N PRO A 32 2.32 -53.57 -7.23
CA PRO A 32 1.85 -52.48 -8.09
C PRO A 32 0.73 -51.65 -7.45
N LEU A 33 -0.10 -52.25 -6.59
CA LEU A 33 -1.19 -51.55 -5.90
C LEU A 33 -0.67 -50.59 -4.81
N HIS A 34 0.30 -51.01 -4.02
CA HIS A 34 0.93 -50.16 -3.00
C HIS A 34 1.73 -49.02 -3.64
N ALA A 35 2.46 -49.31 -4.72
CA ALA A 35 3.12 -48.30 -5.53
C ALA A 35 2.13 -47.24 -6.07
N ALA A 36 1.01 -47.68 -6.63
CA ALA A 36 -0.01 -46.77 -7.17
C ALA A 36 -0.62 -45.87 -6.07
N ALA A 37 -0.87 -46.41 -4.87
CA ALA A 37 -1.37 -45.63 -3.74
C ALA A 37 -0.39 -44.52 -3.33
N HIS A 38 0.90 -44.85 -3.21
CA HIS A 38 1.93 -43.87 -2.85
C HIS A 38 2.18 -42.83 -3.95
N VAL A 39 2.14 -43.21 -5.22
CA VAL A 39 2.20 -42.26 -6.34
C VAL A 39 1.02 -41.30 -6.30
N GLY A 40 -0.19 -41.80 -6.06
CA GLY A 40 -1.38 -40.97 -5.90
C GLY A 40 -1.26 -39.96 -4.76
N LEU A 41 -0.77 -40.40 -3.59
CA LEU A 41 -0.51 -39.51 -2.46
C LEU A 41 0.57 -38.47 -2.77
N ALA A 42 1.67 -38.87 -3.41
CA ALA A 42 2.74 -37.94 -3.81
C ALA A 42 2.22 -36.85 -4.75
N LEU A 43 1.40 -37.22 -5.75
CA LEU A 43 0.75 -36.29 -6.66
C LEU A 43 -0.25 -35.38 -5.95
N GLY A 44 -1.08 -35.93 -5.06
CA GLY A 44 -2.04 -35.16 -4.27
C GLY A 44 -1.35 -34.11 -3.38
N PHE A 45 -0.29 -34.50 -2.67
CA PHE A 45 0.49 -33.58 -1.84
C PHE A 45 1.28 -32.57 -2.68
N GLY A 46 1.83 -32.98 -3.82
CA GLY A 46 2.51 -32.07 -4.76
C GLY A 46 1.55 -31.01 -5.32
N TRP A 47 0.36 -31.43 -5.75
CA TRP A 47 -0.68 -30.52 -6.22
C TRP A 47 -1.15 -29.57 -5.10
N TRP A 48 -1.36 -30.08 -3.89
CA TRP A 48 -1.74 -29.26 -2.73
C TRP A 48 -0.65 -28.25 -2.36
N ALA A 49 0.63 -28.64 -2.39
CA ALA A 49 1.76 -27.74 -2.17
C ALA A 49 1.81 -26.63 -3.23
N GLN A 50 1.54 -26.97 -4.49
CA GLN A 50 1.47 -26.01 -5.59
C GLN A 50 0.28 -25.06 -5.45
N HIS A 51 -0.88 -25.57 -5.06
CA HIS A 51 -2.08 -24.78 -4.78
C HIS A 51 -1.87 -23.77 -3.65
N LEU A 52 -1.23 -24.19 -2.55
CA LEU A 52 -0.85 -23.28 -1.45
C LEU A 52 0.14 -22.21 -1.91
N ARG A 53 1.09 -22.56 -2.79
CA ARG A 53 2.05 -21.61 -3.35
C ARG A 53 1.36 -20.59 -4.24
N GLN A 54 0.40 -21.03 -5.07
CA GLN A 54 -0.32 -20.15 -5.99
C GLN A 54 -1.12 -19.09 -5.23
N ARG A 55 -1.89 -19.52 -4.20
CA ARG A 55 -2.66 -18.59 -3.35
C ARG A 55 -1.81 -17.51 -2.69
N ARG A 56 -0.64 -17.88 -2.16
CA ARG A 56 0.30 -16.91 -1.58
C ARG A 56 0.78 -15.89 -2.61
N ARG A 57 1.04 -16.35 -3.82
CA ARG A 57 1.53 -15.52 -4.92
C ARG A 57 0.47 -14.51 -5.35
N ASP A 58 -0.79 -14.94 -5.37
CA ASP A 58 -1.93 -14.06 -5.67
C ASP A 58 -2.11 -13.00 -4.57
N ASP A 59 -1.99 -13.38 -3.29
CA ASP A 59 -2.05 -12.44 -2.16
C ASP A 59 -0.91 -11.40 -2.22
N GLU A 60 0.32 -11.82 -2.50
CA GLU A 60 1.50 -10.96 -2.58
C GLU A 60 1.41 -9.97 -3.75
N LEU A 61 0.92 -10.42 -4.92
CA LEU A 61 0.63 -9.54 -6.05
C LEU A 61 -0.48 -8.53 -5.74
N HIS A 62 -1.49 -8.94 -4.97
CA HIS A 62 -2.58 -8.05 -4.58
C HIS A 62 -2.10 -6.96 -3.60
N ASP A 63 -1.22 -7.32 -2.66
CA ASP A 63 -0.64 -6.39 -1.69
C ASP A 63 0.33 -5.41 -2.38
N GLU A 64 1.17 -5.89 -3.30
CA GLU A 64 2.06 -5.03 -4.11
C GLU A 64 1.27 -4.04 -4.98
N MET A 65 0.19 -4.50 -5.63
CA MET A 65 -0.68 -3.65 -6.42
C MET A 65 -1.41 -2.61 -5.54
N ARG A 66 -1.82 -3.01 -4.33
CA ARG A 66 -2.43 -2.10 -3.37
C ARG A 66 -1.45 -1.02 -2.93
N ASP A 67 -0.23 -1.38 -2.53
CA ASP A 67 0.80 -0.44 -2.10
C ASP A 67 1.20 0.52 -3.23
N THR A 68 1.35 -0.01 -4.44
CA THR A 68 1.66 0.77 -5.65
C THR A 68 0.60 1.84 -5.95
N LEU A 69 -0.68 1.58 -5.67
CA LEU A 69 -1.77 2.53 -5.91
C LEU A 69 -2.04 3.44 -4.71
N GLN A 70 -1.84 2.94 -3.50
CA GLN A 70 -2.13 3.68 -2.27
C GLN A 70 -1.06 4.73 -1.98
N SER A 71 0.23 4.43 -2.20
CA SER A 71 1.33 5.38 -1.95
C SER A 71 1.25 6.67 -2.80
N PRO A 72 0.98 6.62 -4.13
CA PRO A 72 0.78 7.82 -4.93
C PRO A 72 -0.45 8.63 -4.51
N LEU A 73 -1.53 7.96 -4.11
CA LEU A 73 -2.77 8.63 -3.69
C LEU A 73 -2.56 9.41 -2.39
N GLU A 74 -1.87 8.82 -1.40
CA GLU A 74 -1.49 9.49 -0.16
C GLU A 74 -0.59 10.71 -0.42
N ARG A 75 0.35 10.61 -1.37
CA ARG A 75 1.21 11.74 -1.78
C ARG A 75 0.42 12.86 -2.45
N LEU A 76 -0.55 12.52 -3.30
CA LEU A 76 -1.42 13.50 -3.96
C LEU A 76 -2.30 14.22 -2.93
N GLN A 77 -2.84 13.49 -1.96
CA GLN A 77 -3.66 14.07 -0.90
C GLN A 77 -2.84 15.00 0.02
N ALA A 78 -1.58 14.65 0.32
CA ALA A 78 -0.67 15.53 1.04
C ALA A 78 -0.37 16.80 0.24
N LEU A 79 -0.11 16.67 -1.07
CA LEU A 79 0.16 17.80 -1.95
C LEU A 79 -1.05 18.75 -2.06
N GLU A 80 -2.27 18.21 -2.13
CA GLU A 80 -3.51 19.01 -2.12
C GLU A 80 -3.64 19.83 -0.83
N GLY A 81 -3.27 19.24 0.31
CA GLY A 81 -3.19 19.92 1.60
C GLY A 81 -2.17 21.06 1.59
N ASP A 82 -0.97 20.82 1.06
CA ASP A 82 0.09 21.83 0.96
C ASP A 82 -0.33 22.99 0.04
N VAL A 83 -0.95 22.69 -1.10
CA VAL A 83 -1.48 23.71 -2.03
C VAL A 83 -2.53 24.58 -1.34
N THR A 84 -3.45 23.97 -0.59
CA THR A 84 -4.48 24.69 0.16
C THR A 84 -3.86 25.62 1.21
N ARG A 85 -2.81 25.13 1.89
CA ARG A 85 -2.08 25.91 2.89
C ARG A 85 -1.37 27.11 2.28
N VAL A 86 -0.67 26.91 1.16
CA VAL A 86 0.01 28.00 0.44
C VAL A 86 -0.99 29.05 -0.03
N GLN A 87 -2.15 28.65 -0.53
CA GLN A 87 -3.20 29.61 -0.92
C GLN A 87 -3.69 30.44 0.28
N GLN A 88 -3.83 29.83 1.46
CA GLN A 88 -4.19 30.55 2.69
C GLN A 88 -3.11 31.56 3.09
N GLU A 89 -1.84 31.13 3.09
CA GLU A 89 -0.70 32.01 3.41
C GLU A 89 -0.61 33.18 2.42
N LEU A 90 -0.84 32.94 1.13
CA LEU A 90 -0.85 33.99 0.10
C LEU A 90 -1.98 35.00 0.32
N ASN A 91 -3.19 34.55 0.64
CA ASN A 91 -4.30 35.45 0.96
C ASN A 91 -3.98 36.32 2.18
N GLU A 92 -3.39 35.74 3.23
CA GLU A 92 -3.02 36.50 4.43
C GLU A 92 -1.94 37.55 4.13
N VAL A 93 -0.93 37.21 3.31
CA VAL A 93 0.09 38.17 2.88
C VAL A 93 -0.54 39.29 2.05
N GLN A 94 -1.50 38.98 1.19
CA GLN A 94 -2.23 39.97 0.40
C GLN A 94 -3.03 40.93 1.30
N GLU A 95 -3.77 40.42 2.29
CA GLU A 95 -4.51 41.26 3.24
C GLU A 95 -3.59 42.20 4.03
N ARG A 96 -2.41 41.73 4.43
CA ARG A 96 -1.40 42.55 5.13
C ARG A 96 -0.83 43.63 4.23
N LEU A 97 -0.60 43.34 2.96
CA LEU A 97 -0.17 44.33 1.96
C LEU A 97 -1.25 45.39 1.74
N ASP A 98 -2.50 44.98 1.54
CA ASP A 98 -3.64 45.88 1.37
C ASP A 98 -3.87 46.76 2.62
N PHE A 99 -3.58 46.23 3.81
CA PHE A 99 -3.60 47.01 5.05
C PHE A 99 -2.48 48.05 5.09
N ALA A 100 -1.24 47.66 4.76
CA ALA A 100 -0.10 48.58 4.73
C ALA A 100 -0.31 49.71 3.71
N GLU A 101 -0.86 49.39 2.54
CA GLU A 101 -1.23 50.38 1.52
C GLU A 101 -2.23 51.40 2.08
N ARG A 102 -3.34 50.94 2.68
CA ARG A 102 -4.35 51.83 3.28
C ARG A 102 -3.76 52.74 4.36
N MET A 103 -2.83 52.25 5.17
CA MET A 103 -2.14 53.03 6.20
C MET A 103 -1.21 54.09 5.61
N LEU A 104 -0.52 53.79 4.50
CA LEU A 104 0.33 54.74 3.80
C LEU A 104 -0.49 55.86 3.15
N THR A 105 -1.61 55.52 2.52
CA THR A 105 -2.51 56.49 1.89
C THR A 105 -3.14 57.44 2.92
N GLN A 106 -3.64 56.92 4.06
CA GLN A 106 -4.17 57.76 5.16
C GLN A 106 -3.14 58.72 5.74
N ARG A 107 -1.85 58.39 5.67
CA ARG A 107 -0.76 59.23 6.19
C ARG A 107 -0.37 60.36 5.24
N GLN A 108 -0.76 60.27 3.96
CA GLN A 108 -0.47 61.26 2.93
C GLN A 108 -1.54 62.35 2.81
N ASP A 109 -2.73 62.17 3.39
CA ASP A 109 -3.74 63.23 3.45
C ASP A 109 -3.34 64.32 4.46
N PRO A 110 -3.04 65.56 4.02
CA PRO A 110 -2.89 66.68 4.95
C PRO A 110 -4.27 67.03 5.53
N PRO A 111 -4.38 67.48 6.79
CA PRO A 111 -5.65 67.96 7.31
C PRO A 111 -6.18 69.08 6.40
N PRO A 112 -7.48 69.08 6.01
CA PRO A 112 -8.04 70.19 5.28
C PRO A 112 -7.80 71.45 6.11
N GLY A 113 -6.98 72.34 5.54
CA GLY A 113 -6.55 73.56 6.17
C GLY A 113 -7.77 74.27 6.75
N ARG A 114 -7.69 74.52 8.06
CA ARG A 114 -8.55 75.45 8.79
C ARG A 114 -8.29 76.86 8.23
N LEU A 115 -8.81 77.16 7.05
CA LEU A 115 -8.94 78.52 6.53
C LEU A 115 -9.98 79.21 7.41
N GLY A 116 -9.51 80.13 8.24
CA GLY A 116 -10.32 80.89 9.19
C GLY A 116 -11.38 81.74 8.49
N PRO A 117 -12.45 82.13 9.21
CA PRO A 117 -13.50 82.97 8.66
C PRO A 117 -12.95 84.38 8.38
N GLU A 118 -12.80 84.72 7.11
CA GLU A 118 -12.64 86.12 6.68
C GLU A 118 -14.01 86.82 6.73
N ARG A 119 -14.01 88.01 7.32
CA ARG A 119 -15.16 88.88 7.57
C ARG A 119 -15.53 89.70 6.34
#